data_AF-A0A936GHH6-F1
#
_entry.id   AF-A0A936GHH6-F1
#
_cell.length_a   1.000
_cell.length_b   1.000
_cell.length_c   1.000
_cell.angle_alpha   90.00
_cell.angle_beta   90.00
_cell.angle_gamma   90.00
#
_symmetry.space_group_name_H-M   'P 1'
#
loop_
_entity.id
_entity.type
_entity.pdbx_description
1 polymer ?
#
loop_
_entity_poly.entity_id
_entity_poly.type
_entity_poly.pdbx_seq_one_letter_code
_entity_poly.pdbx_strand_id
1 'polypeptide(L)'
;MFDWKISAGSTCSRTPVFAVIDPSGNCEQDTDGDGTPDSEDECPNDPLKILAGLCGCNVTESSCGKQTLDLEKGWNLVALSVLPNNAAISGIFSTVISKIEVIKDENIFYKYGQSDFMNGLKTLAPHKAYLIKASVACTLTISGTPIKTVQKEFKKGWNMFGYSLSENIEISDFFSTIWNNSFEMIKNFEGFNDKTGGTLNVLSPGEGYFIKVSSDTTINR
;
A
#
# COMPACT_ATOMS: atom_id res chain seq x y z
N MET A 1 19.23 -35.97 -33.40
CA MET A 1 18.97 -36.88 -32.26
C MET A 1 18.75 -35.98 -31.07
N PHE A 2 17.51 -35.83 -30.61
CA PHE A 2 17.21 -34.96 -29.47
C PHE A 2 17.54 -35.71 -28.19
N ASP A 3 18.51 -35.21 -27.43
CA ASP A 3 18.90 -35.75 -26.14
C ASP A 3 17.95 -35.17 -25.10
N TRP A 4 16.97 -35.95 -24.66
CA TRP A 4 16.07 -35.56 -23.58
C TRP A 4 16.36 -36.41 -22.35
N LYS A 5 16.50 -35.75 -21.20
CA LYS A 5 16.63 -36.39 -19.89
C LYS A 5 15.41 -36.01 -19.05
N ILE A 6 14.57 -36.99 -18.76
CA ILE A 6 13.50 -36.83 -17.76
C ILE A 6 14.07 -37.28 -16.41
N SER A 7 14.08 -36.38 -15.43
CA SER A 7 14.33 -36.73 -14.03
C SER A 7 13.07 -36.39 -13.21
N ALA A 8 12.34 -37.43 -12.80
CA ALA A 8 11.20 -37.31 -11.91
C ALA A 8 11.67 -37.52 -10.46
N GLY A 9 11.48 -36.50 -9.62
CA GLY A 9 11.73 -36.59 -8.19
C GLY A 9 10.52 -36.10 -7.41
N SER A 10 9.77 -37.00 -6.78
CA SER A 10 9.09 -36.67 -5.53
C SER A 10 8.81 -37.91 -4.68
N THR A 11 8.88 -37.76 -3.36
CA THR A 11 8.51 -38.77 -2.35
C THR A 11 7.00 -38.77 -2.05
N CYS A 12 6.20 -37.98 -2.76
CA CYS A 12 4.76 -37.82 -2.50
C CYS A 12 3.92 -38.45 -3.61
N SER A 13 2.89 -39.19 -3.21
CA SER A 13 2.02 -39.92 -4.11
C SER A 13 1.03 -38.97 -4.81
N ARG A 14 1.00 -39.02 -6.15
CA ARG A 14 -0.07 -38.54 -7.07
C ARG A 14 -0.07 -37.07 -7.51
N THR A 15 1.06 -36.54 -7.97
CA THR A 15 1.01 -35.44 -8.96
C THR A 15 1.25 -36.04 -10.36
N PRO A 16 0.29 -35.96 -11.30
CA PRO A 16 0.56 -36.36 -12.68
C PRO A 16 1.59 -35.42 -13.30
N VAL A 17 2.66 -35.99 -13.87
CA VAL A 17 3.62 -35.26 -14.69
C VAL A 17 3.10 -35.27 -16.13
N PHE A 18 2.78 -34.10 -16.67
CA PHE A 18 2.44 -33.96 -18.09
C PHE A 18 3.72 -33.58 -18.85
N ALA A 19 4.11 -34.40 -19.83
CA ALA A 19 5.16 -34.05 -20.77
C ALA A 19 4.48 -33.38 -21.98
N VAL A 20 4.64 -32.07 -22.10
CA VAL A 20 4.25 -31.33 -23.31
C VAL A 20 5.40 -31.50 -24.31
N ILE A 21 5.16 -32.25 -25.38
CA ILE A 21 6.10 -32.38 -26.50
C ILE A 21 5.56 -31.49 -27.61
N ASP A 22 6.12 -30.29 -27.78
CA ASP A 22 5.87 -29.46 -28.95
C ASP A 22 6.87 -29.83 -30.08
N PRO A 23 6.42 -30.45 -31.19
CA PRO A 23 7.27 -30.80 -32.31
C PRO A 23 7.58 -29.62 -33.25
N SER A 24 7.06 -28.41 -33.00
CA SER A 24 7.20 -27.24 -33.88
C SER A 24 8.54 -26.49 -33.75
N GLY A 25 9.32 -26.77 -32.69
CA GLY A 25 10.65 -26.19 -32.49
C GLY A 25 10.66 -24.73 -32.00
N ASN A 26 9.50 -24.15 -31.73
CA ASN A 26 9.38 -22.86 -31.07
C ASN A 26 9.21 -23.10 -29.58
N CYS A 27 10.30 -23.26 -28.84
CA CYS A 27 10.21 -23.16 -27.38
C CYS A 27 9.72 -21.75 -27.06
N GLU A 28 8.52 -21.63 -26.48
CA GLU A 28 8.11 -20.37 -25.87
C GLU A 28 9.11 -20.05 -24.75
N GLN A 29 9.41 -18.76 -24.61
CA GLN A 29 10.33 -18.30 -23.58
C GLN A 29 9.70 -18.57 -22.21
N ASP A 30 10.47 -19.17 -21.31
CA ASP A 30 10.14 -19.39 -19.90
C ASP A 30 11.34 -18.84 -19.12
N THR A 31 11.20 -17.62 -18.65
CA THR A 31 12.31 -16.81 -18.15
C THR A 31 12.74 -17.24 -16.75
N ASP A 32 11.84 -17.76 -15.92
CA ASP A 32 12.15 -18.21 -14.55
C ASP A 32 12.18 -19.73 -14.36
N GLY A 33 11.75 -20.49 -15.36
CA GLY A 33 11.88 -21.95 -15.40
C GLY A 33 10.85 -22.66 -14.52
N ASP A 34 9.70 -22.04 -14.25
CA ASP A 34 8.62 -22.63 -13.45
C ASP A 34 7.75 -23.63 -14.24
N GLY A 35 7.96 -23.69 -15.57
CA GLY A 35 7.24 -24.54 -16.49
C GLY A 35 6.03 -23.87 -17.17
N THR A 36 5.80 -22.59 -16.91
CA THR A 36 4.79 -21.75 -17.57
C THR A 36 5.47 -20.81 -18.56
N PRO A 37 5.06 -20.79 -19.83
CA PRO A 37 5.60 -19.83 -20.79
C PRO A 37 5.34 -18.37 -20.35
N ASP A 38 6.30 -17.48 -20.63
CA ASP A 38 6.20 -16.02 -20.40
C ASP A 38 4.92 -15.40 -21.00
N SER A 39 4.34 -16.05 -22.02
CA SER A 39 3.11 -15.64 -22.70
C SER A 39 1.83 -15.92 -21.88
N GLU A 40 1.88 -16.91 -21.00
CA GLU A 40 0.80 -17.37 -20.12
C GLU A 40 1.09 -17.10 -18.63
N ASP A 41 2.25 -16.51 -18.33
CA ASP A 41 2.70 -16.17 -16.99
C ASP A 41 2.48 -14.68 -16.68
N GLU A 42 1.70 -14.36 -15.64
CA GLU A 42 1.54 -12.98 -15.17
C GLU A 42 2.75 -12.48 -14.38
N CYS A 43 3.66 -13.39 -14.02
CA CYS A 43 4.90 -13.17 -13.30
C CYS A 43 6.09 -13.92 -13.91
N PRO A 44 6.51 -13.62 -15.16
CA PRO A 44 7.57 -14.35 -15.89
C PRO A 44 8.98 -14.36 -15.26
N ASN A 45 9.15 -13.77 -14.09
CA ASN A 45 10.43 -13.69 -13.38
C ASN A 45 10.32 -14.16 -11.92
N ASP A 46 9.22 -14.80 -11.54
CA ASP A 46 8.98 -15.36 -10.20
C ASP A 46 8.66 -16.86 -10.31
N PRO A 47 9.67 -17.73 -10.11
CA PRO A 47 9.50 -19.17 -10.34
C PRO A 47 8.59 -19.87 -9.32
N LEU A 48 8.03 -19.13 -8.37
CA LEU A 48 7.10 -19.62 -7.36
C LEU A 48 5.66 -19.19 -7.65
N LYS A 49 5.40 -18.40 -8.69
CA LYS A 49 4.10 -17.76 -8.87
C LYS A 49 3.80 -17.45 -10.34
N ILE A 50 2.77 -18.08 -10.87
CA ILE A 50 2.25 -17.82 -12.24
C ILE A 50 1.28 -16.63 -12.28
N LEU A 51 0.42 -16.51 -11.27
CA LEU A 51 -0.59 -15.44 -11.20
C LEU A 51 -0.10 -14.34 -10.29
N ALA A 52 -0.07 -13.08 -10.74
CA ALA A 52 0.43 -11.96 -9.94
C ALA A 52 -0.35 -11.76 -8.63
N GLY A 53 -1.64 -12.11 -8.62
CA GLY A 53 -2.45 -12.08 -7.42
C GLY A 53 -2.59 -10.66 -6.84
N LEU A 54 -2.85 -10.58 -5.53
CA LEU A 54 -3.14 -9.30 -4.87
C LEU A 54 -1.88 -8.50 -4.53
N CYS A 55 -0.78 -9.20 -4.27
CA CYS A 55 0.50 -8.60 -3.88
C CYS A 55 1.56 -8.62 -4.99
N GLY A 56 1.17 -8.99 -6.21
CA GLY A 56 2.08 -8.97 -7.37
C GLY A 56 3.10 -10.09 -7.33
N CYS A 57 4.05 -10.03 -8.25
CA CYS A 57 5.14 -11.00 -8.33
C CYS A 57 6.17 -10.78 -7.21
N ASN A 58 6.91 -11.83 -6.86
CA ASN A 58 7.94 -11.90 -5.82
C ASN A 58 7.42 -11.71 -4.38
N VAL A 59 6.11 -11.81 -4.17
CA VAL A 59 5.47 -11.74 -2.85
C VAL A 59 4.50 -12.90 -2.69
N THR A 60 4.73 -13.72 -1.67
CA THR A 60 3.82 -14.82 -1.34
C THR A 60 2.49 -14.26 -0.84
N GLU A 61 1.37 -14.84 -1.26
CA GLU A 61 0.04 -14.39 -0.82
C GLU A 61 -0.15 -14.52 0.71
N SER A 62 0.56 -15.45 1.36
CA SER A 62 0.56 -15.60 2.82
C SER A 62 1.30 -14.47 3.56
N SER A 63 2.18 -13.74 2.88
CA SER A 63 2.86 -12.55 3.42
C SER A 63 2.20 -11.24 2.97
N CYS A 64 1.16 -11.32 2.15
CA CYS A 64 0.40 -10.18 1.65
C CYS A 64 -0.39 -9.53 2.79
N GLY A 65 -0.10 -8.26 3.07
CA GLY A 65 -0.86 -7.45 4.01
C GLY A 65 -2.19 -7.02 3.41
N LYS A 66 -3.17 -6.79 4.29
CA LYS A 66 -4.44 -6.16 3.91
C LYS A 66 -4.72 -4.99 4.84
N GLN A 67 -5.14 -3.89 4.25
CA GLN A 67 -5.67 -2.74 4.93
C GLN A 67 -7.14 -2.60 4.56
N THR A 68 -7.99 -2.37 5.55
CA THR A 68 -9.40 -2.01 5.32
C THR A 68 -9.63 -0.61 5.86
N LEU A 69 -10.21 0.25 5.03
CA LEU A 69 -10.61 1.61 5.37
C LEU A 69 -12.12 1.71 5.26
N ASP A 70 -12.78 1.84 6.40
CA ASP A 70 -14.21 2.16 6.46
C ASP A 70 -14.37 3.67 6.32
N LEU A 71 -14.74 4.11 5.12
CA LEU A 71 -14.95 5.51 4.81
C LEU A 71 -16.39 5.89 5.17
N GLU A 72 -16.54 6.90 6.01
CA GLU A 72 -17.82 7.52 6.28
C GLU A 72 -18.22 8.46 5.14
N LYS A 73 -19.52 8.76 5.03
CA LYS A 73 -19.99 9.81 4.12
C LYS A 73 -19.37 11.15 4.54
N GLY A 74 -18.78 11.86 3.60
CA GLY A 74 -18.08 13.12 3.86
C GLY A 74 -16.57 12.93 3.90
N TRP A 75 -15.89 13.78 4.67
CA TRP A 75 -14.42 13.81 4.71
C TRP A 75 -13.85 12.77 5.68
N ASN A 76 -12.90 11.99 5.18
CA ASN A 76 -12.13 11.01 5.93
C ASN A 76 -10.66 11.40 5.84
N LEU A 77 -9.92 11.32 6.95
CA LEU A 77 -8.49 11.57 7.00
C LEU A 77 -7.75 10.24 7.17
N VAL A 78 -7.17 9.74 6.08
CA VAL A 78 -6.65 8.37 6.02
C VAL A 78 -5.20 8.34 5.54
N ALA A 79 -4.56 7.19 5.72
CA ALA A 79 -3.22 6.88 5.24
C ALA A 79 -3.17 5.45 4.67
N LEU A 80 -2.05 5.10 4.03
CA LEU A 80 -1.76 3.72 3.67
C LEU A 80 -0.95 3.03 4.77
N SER A 81 -1.39 1.85 5.22
CA SER A 81 -0.66 0.95 6.14
C SER A 81 -0.04 -0.26 5.43
N VAL A 82 -0.27 -0.38 4.12
CA VAL A 82 0.37 -1.34 3.22
C VAL A 82 0.92 -0.60 2.02
N LEU A 83 1.95 -1.16 1.39
CA LEU A 83 2.48 -0.68 0.11
C LEU A 83 1.76 -1.43 -1.03
N PRO A 84 0.76 -0.83 -1.71
CA PRO A 84 0.07 -1.49 -2.81
C PRO A 84 1.00 -1.63 -4.02
N ASN A 85 0.90 -2.74 -4.76
CA ASN A 85 1.70 -2.92 -5.99
C ASN A 85 1.23 -1.96 -7.08
N ASN A 86 -0.07 -1.64 -7.11
CA ASN A 86 -0.62 -0.58 -7.92
C ASN A 86 -1.06 0.59 -7.04
N ALA A 87 -0.15 1.55 -6.87
CA ALA A 87 -0.38 2.75 -6.08
C ALA A 87 -1.26 3.81 -6.78
N ALA A 88 -1.67 3.60 -8.03
CA ALA A 88 -2.52 4.54 -8.76
C ALA A 88 -3.92 4.64 -8.13
N ILE A 89 -4.52 5.83 -8.16
CA ILE A 89 -5.89 6.04 -7.67
C ILE A 89 -6.87 5.10 -8.39
N SER A 90 -6.72 4.94 -9.71
CA SER A 90 -7.55 4.02 -10.49
C SER A 90 -7.42 2.56 -10.04
N GLY A 91 -6.24 2.16 -9.56
CA GLY A 91 -6.01 0.82 -9.00
C GLY A 91 -6.61 0.68 -7.61
N ILE A 92 -6.19 1.53 -6.67
CA ILE A 92 -6.58 1.49 -5.26
C ILE A 92 -8.09 1.61 -5.09
N PHE A 93 -8.72 2.55 -5.79
CA PHE A 93 -10.15 2.85 -5.62
C PHE A 93 -11.03 2.14 -6.65
N SER A 94 -10.50 1.25 -7.48
CA SER A 94 -11.23 0.58 -8.58
C SER A 94 -12.64 0.10 -8.20
N THR A 95 -12.80 -0.47 -7.00
CA THR A 95 -14.06 -1.03 -6.49
C THR A 95 -15.03 0.00 -5.90
N VAL A 96 -14.55 1.19 -5.51
CA VAL A 96 -15.33 2.21 -4.79
C VAL A 96 -15.27 3.60 -5.44
N ILE A 97 -14.58 3.77 -6.57
CA ILE A 97 -14.27 5.09 -7.15
C ILE A 97 -15.51 5.93 -7.44
N SER A 98 -16.62 5.30 -7.84
CA SER A 98 -17.91 5.98 -8.07
C SER A 98 -18.57 6.53 -6.79
N LYS A 99 -18.12 6.09 -5.62
CA LYS A 99 -18.54 6.58 -4.29
C LYS A 99 -17.61 7.65 -3.74
N ILE A 100 -16.53 8.00 -4.45
CA ILE A 100 -15.56 9.01 -4.04
C ILE A 100 -15.76 10.28 -4.85
N GLU A 101 -15.87 11.44 -4.19
CA GLU A 101 -15.98 12.74 -4.85
C GLU A 101 -14.59 13.35 -5.11
N VAL A 102 -13.74 13.37 -4.08
CA VAL A 102 -12.43 14.03 -4.09
C VAL A 102 -11.44 13.25 -3.23
N ILE A 103 -10.20 13.15 -3.70
CA ILE A 103 -9.04 12.70 -2.92
C ILE A 103 -8.00 13.80 -3.01
N LYS A 104 -7.42 14.23 -1.89
CA LYS A 104 -6.39 15.28 -1.92
C LYS A 104 -5.33 15.08 -0.84
N ASP A 105 -4.13 15.55 -1.13
CA ASP A 105 -3.11 15.84 -0.12
C ASP A 105 -3.07 17.36 0.14
N GLU A 106 -1.95 17.84 0.68
CA GLU A 106 -1.73 19.26 1.01
C GLU A 106 -1.56 20.17 -0.22
N ASN A 107 -1.26 19.62 -1.41
CA ASN A 107 -0.88 20.39 -2.60
C ASN A 107 -1.76 20.11 -3.82
N ILE A 108 -2.16 18.86 -4.01
CA ILE A 108 -2.79 18.37 -5.23
C ILE A 108 -4.03 17.53 -4.91
N PHE A 109 -4.90 17.41 -5.89
CA PHE A 109 -6.14 16.66 -5.76
C PHE A 109 -6.45 15.81 -6.99
N TYR A 110 -7.29 14.83 -6.76
CA TYR A 110 -8.04 14.06 -7.73
C TYR A 110 -9.52 14.30 -7.47
N LYS A 111 -10.30 14.54 -8.52
CA LYS A 111 -11.75 14.65 -8.46
C LYS A 111 -12.37 13.65 -9.43
N TYR A 112 -13.35 12.89 -8.93
CA TYR A 112 -14.06 11.92 -9.75
C TYR A 112 -14.86 12.61 -10.87
N GLY A 113 -14.83 12.02 -12.07
CA GLY A 113 -15.46 12.57 -13.27
C GLY A 113 -14.74 13.79 -13.88
N GLN A 114 -13.65 14.25 -13.28
CA GLN A 114 -12.81 15.30 -13.84
C GLN A 114 -11.84 14.72 -14.88
N SER A 115 -11.48 15.50 -15.91
CA SER A 115 -10.49 15.07 -16.90
C SER A 115 -9.13 14.81 -16.25
N ASP A 116 -8.42 13.80 -16.77
CA ASP A 116 -7.13 13.40 -16.20
C ASP A 116 -6.09 14.52 -16.24
N PHE A 117 -6.14 15.41 -17.24
CA PHE A 117 -5.26 16.57 -17.32
C PHE A 117 -5.42 17.52 -16.11
N MET A 118 -6.63 17.64 -15.57
CA MET A 118 -6.89 18.53 -14.42
C MET A 118 -6.69 17.81 -13.07
N ASN A 119 -6.56 16.48 -13.06
CA ASN A 119 -6.28 15.71 -11.84
C ASN A 119 -4.78 15.63 -11.60
N GLY A 120 -4.28 16.38 -10.62
CA GLY A 120 -2.85 16.40 -10.26
C GLY A 120 -2.41 15.20 -9.43
N LEU A 121 -3.26 14.73 -8.51
CA LEU A 121 -2.97 13.55 -7.69
C LEU A 121 -3.24 12.28 -8.52
N LYS A 122 -2.20 11.45 -8.71
CA LYS A 122 -2.26 10.23 -9.53
C LYS A 122 -2.10 8.96 -8.71
N THR A 123 -1.25 9.01 -7.69
CA THR A 123 -0.90 7.87 -6.85
C THR A 123 -1.02 8.25 -5.38
N LEU A 124 -1.25 7.24 -4.55
CA LEU A 124 -1.05 7.34 -3.11
C LEU A 124 0.33 6.76 -2.76
N ALA A 125 0.94 7.32 -1.73
CA ALA A 125 2.23 6.92 -1.21
C ALA A 125 2.15 6.72 0.31
N PRO A 126 2.97 5.83 0.88
CA PRO A 126 3.08 5.66 2.32
C PRO A 126 3.59 6.95 3.00
N HIS A 127 3.43 7.02 4.33
CA HIS A 127 3.85 8.14 5.19
C HIS A 127 3.20 9.50 4.85
N LYS A 128 2.21 9.50 3.96
CA LYS A 128 1.36 10.64 3.61
C LYS A 128 -0.07 10.37 4.06
N ALA A 129 -0.73 11.42 4.53
CA ALA A 129 -2.16 11.40 4.77
C ALA A 129 -2.92 12.01 3.59
N TYR A 130 -4.16 11.58 3.43
CA TYR A 130 -5.06 12.04 2.38
C TYR A 130 -6.42 12.37 2.96
N LEU A 131 -7.01 13.45 2.48
CA LEU A 131 -8.41 13.76 2.71
C LEU A 131 -9.23 13.16 1.58
N ILE A 132 -10.11 12.22 1.93
CA ILE A 132 -11.00 11.54 0.99
C ILE A 132 -12.42 11.95 1.30
N LYS A 133 -13.08 12.57 0.33
CA LYS A 133 -14.51 12.88 0.41
C LYS A 133 -15.31 11.76 -0.25
N ALA A 134 -16.03 10.97 0.54
CA ALA A 134 -16.94 9.96 0.02
C ALA A 134 -18.36 10.55 -0.09
N SER A 135 -19.07 10.26 -1.18
CA SER A 135 -20.46 10.68 -1.39
C SER A 135 -21.44 9.85 -0.54
N VAL A 136 -21.05 8.62 -0.22
CA VAL A 136 -21.75 7.65 0.63
C VAL A 136 -20.71 6.85 1.42
N ALA A 137 -21.09 6.31 2.58
CA ALA A 137 -20.20 5.46 3.34
C ALA A 137 -19.85 4.18 2.54
N CYS A 138 -18.59 3.75 2.59
CA CYS A 138 -18.12 2.56 1.89
C CYS A 138 -16.85 2.00 2.51
N THR A 139 -16.65 0.69 2.37
CA THR A 139 -15.42 0.01 2.76
C THR A 139 -14.49 -0.12 1.55
N LEU A 140 -13.26 0.33 1.71
CA LEU A 140 -12.16 0.17 0.76
C LEU A 140 -11.16 -0.84 1.30
N THR A 141 -10.84 -1.87 0.53
CA THR A 141 -9.80 -2.84 0.88
C THR A 141 -8.61 -2.68 -0.05
N ILE A 142 -7.43 -2.55 0.55
CA ILE A 142 -6.15 -2.38 -0.15
C ILE A 142 -5.26 -3.55 0.25
N SER A 143 -4.76 -4.27 -0.76
CA SER A 143 -3.74 -5.30 -0.56
C SER A 143 -2.37 -4.76 -0.93
N GLY A 144 -1.35 -5.21 -0.21
CA GLY A 144 0.01 -4.78 -0.46
C GLY A 144 0.99 -5.31 0.58
N THR A 145 2.26 -4.99 0.39
CA THR A 145 3.33 -5.43 1.28
C THR A 145 3.29 -4.65 2.60
N PRO A 146 3.42 -5.30 3.77
CA PRO A 146 3.48 -4.61 5.05
C PRO A 146 4.64 -3.61 5.11
N ILE A 147 4.38 -2.42 5.64
CA ILE A 147 5.38 -1.36 5.81
C ILE A 147 6.03 -1.52 7.18
N LYS A 148 7.35 -1.65 7.21
CA LYS A 148 8.11 -1.93 8.44
C LYS A 148 8.82 -0.71 9.02
N THR A 149 9.02 0.32 8.21
CA THR A 149 9.77 1.52 8.61
C THR A 149 9.06 2.79 8.17
N VAL A 150 9.31 3.86 8.90
CA VAL A 150 8.85 5.22 8.61
C VAL A 150 10.03 6.16 8.62
N GLN A 151 10.33 6.74 7.46
CA GLN A 151 11.21 7.90 7.34
C GLN A 151 10.37 9.07 6.82
N LYS A 152 10.17 10.09 7.66
CA LYS A 152 9.34 11.24 7.30
C LYS A 152 10.00 12.54 7.72
N GLU A 153 10.11 13.44 6.74
CA GLU A 153 10.49 14.83 6.98
C GLU A 153 9.25 15.67 7.27
N PHE A 154 9.37 16.57 8.23
CA PHE A 154 8.38 17.57 8.59
C PHE A 154 8.99 18.96 8.43
N LYS A 155 8.22 19.88 7.85
CA LYS A 155 8.57 21.30 7.77
C LYS A 155 8.01 22.05 8.96
N LYS A 156 8.68 23.12 9.38
CA LYS A 156 8.17 24.01 10.43
C LYS A 156 6.72 24.39 10.14
N GLY A 157 5.86 24.24 11.15
CA GLY A 157 4.42 24.47 11.04
C GLY A 157 3.63 23.17 10.86
N TRP A 158 2.48 23.28 10.19
CA TRP A 158 1.55 22.18 10.00
C TRP A 158 1.96 21.29 8.82
N ASN A 159 1.87 19.98 9.01
CA ASN A 159 2.13 18.96 8.02
C ASN A 159 1.00 17.92 8.05
N MET A 160 0.70 17.33 6.89
CA MET A 160 -0.10 16.10 6.84
C MET A 160 0.80 14.88 7.03
N PHE A 161 0.42 13.99 7.95
CA PHE A 161 1.17 12.79 8.29
C PHE A 161 0.26 11.56 8.25
N GLY A 162 0.62 10.55 7.46
CA GLY A 162 -0.08 9.28 7.44
C GLY A 162 0.68 8.23 8.22
N TYR A 163 0.01 7.54 9.14
CA TYR A 163 0.63 6.46 9.89
C TYR A 163 0.57 5.15 9.11
N SER A 164 1.75 4.58 8.83
CA SER A 164 1.91 3.49 7.86
C SER A 164 2.32 2.15 8.44
N LEU A 165 2.66 2.06 9.73
CA LEU A 165 3.00 0.77 10.34
C LEU A 165 1.72 -0.05 10.61
N SER A 166 1.88 -1.35 10.82
CA SER A 166 0.78 -2.31 10.94
C SER A 166 0.21 -2.46 12.35
N GLU A 167 0.80 -1.82 13.36
CA GLU A 167 0.38 -1.94 14.76
C GLU A 167 0.11 -0.56 15.36
N ASN A 168 -0.68 -0.51 16.42
CA ASN A 168 -0.88 0.72 17.17
C ASN A 168 0.40 1.10 17.93
N ILE A 169 0.72 2.39 18.02
CA ILE A 169 1.83 2.89 18.84
C ILE A 169 1.42 4.16 19.58
N GLU A 170 1.90 4.33 20.81
CA GLU A 170 1.71 5.58 21.54
C GLU A 170 2.40 6.74 20.82
N ILE A 171 1.72 7.89 20.78
CA ILE A 171 2.20 9.10 20.11
C ILE A 171 3.53 9.57 20.73
N SER A 172 3.64 9.53 22.06
CA SER A 172 4.87 9.87 22.79
C SER A 172 6.03 8.97 22.40
N ASP A 173 5.78 7.68 22.19
CA ASP A 173 6.80 6.71 21.82
C ASP A 173 7.24 6.88 20.37
N PHE A 174 6.29 7.02 19.44
CA PHE A 174 6.57 7.21 18.03
C PHE A 174 7.33 8.51 17.76
N PHE A 175 6.96 9.60 18.43
CA PHE A 175 7.61 10.90 18.29
C PHE A 175 8.69 11.16 19.32
N SER A 176 9.16 10.15 20.08
CA SER A 176 10.09 10.37 21.20
C SER A 176 11.37 11.12 20.85
N THR A 177 11.89 10.98 19.63
CA THR A 177 13.08 11.72 19.13
C THR A 177 12.85 13.22 18.96
N ILE A 178 11.60 13.64 18.72
CA ILE A 178 11.22 15.04 18.50
C ILE A 178 10.35 15.61 19.63
N TRP A 179 9.86 14.75 20.54
CA TRP A 179 8.84 15.05 21.54
C TRP A 179 9.16 16.29 22.39
N ASN A 180 10.39 16.35 22.92
CA ASN A 180 10.84 17.46 23.77
C ASN A 180 11.60 18.56 23.02
N ASN A 181 11.67 18.47 21.69
CA ASN A 181 12.42 19.41 20.86
C ASN A 181 11.48 20.17 19.92
N SER A 182 11.03 19.51 18.86
CA SER A 182 10.27 20.13 17.78
C SER A 182 8.79 19.78 17.74
N PHE A 183 8.33 18.74 18.43
CA PHE A 183 6.90 18.39 18.48
C PHE A 183 6.08 19.46 19.23
N GLU A 184 5.02 19.96 18.61
CA GLU A 184 4.06 20.88 19.25
C GLU A 184 2.69 20.23 19.46
N MET A 185 2.11 19.63 18.43
CA MET A 185 0.76 19.08 18.49
C MET A 185 0.53 18.06 17.39
N ILE A 186 -0.33 17.08 17.64
CA ILE A 186 -0.92 16.21 16.62
C ILE A 186 -2.44 16.13 16.82
N LYS A 187 -3.20 16.03 15.73
CA LYS A 187 -4.66 15.88 15.78
C LYS A 187 -5.20 15.10 14.58
N ASN A 188 -6.38 14.51 14.75
CA ASN A 188 -7.25 14.06 13.68
C ASN A 188 -8.61 14.78 13.82
N PHE A 189 -9.70 14.21 13.28
CA PHE A 189 -11.03 14.81 13.41
C PHE A 189 -11.68 14.60 14.78
N GLU A 190 -11.27 13.55 15.51
CA GLU A 190 -11.89 13.13 16.78
C GLU A 190 -11.13 13.62 18.02
N GLY A 191 -9.85 13.95 17.87
CA GLY A 191 -9.01 14.30 19.00
C GLY A 191 -7.71 14.99 18.64
N PHE A 192 -7.01 15.42 19.69
CA PHE A 192 -5.69 16.05 19.60
C PHE A 192 -4.81 15.62 20.77
N ASN A 193 -3.52 15.92 20.65
CA ASN A 193 -2.50 15.84 21.70
C ASN A 193 -1.50 16.96 21.51
N ASP A 194 -1.32 17.80 22.53
CA ASP A 194 -0.39 18.94 22.52
C ASP A 194 0.70 18.83 23.58
N LYS A 195 0.96 17.61 24.06
CA LYS A 195 1.84 17.26 25.20
C LYS A 195 1.34 17.70 26.57
N THR A 196 0.41 18.64 26.66
CA THR A 196 -0.16 19.13 27.92
C THR A 196 -1.50 18.49 28.25
N GLY A 197 -2.19 18.00 27.22
CA GLY A 197 -3.41 17.22 27.32
C GLY A 197 -3.91 16.78 25.95
N GLY A 198 -5.06 16.13 25.94
CA GLY A 198 -5.68 15.64 24.71
C GLY A 198 -6.41 14.32 24.88
N THR A 199 -7.21 13.97 23.87
CA THR A 199 -7.93 12.69 23.78
C THR A 199 -7.25 11.69 22.85
N LEU A 200 -6.30 12.15 22.03
CA LEU A 200 -5.60 11.33 21.06
C LEU A 200 -4.26 10.85 21.64
N ASN A 201 -4.11 9.56 21.93
CA ASN A 201 -2.89 9.04 22.57
C ASN A 201 -2.12 8.03 21.71
N VAL A 202 -2.75 7.51 20.66
CA VAL A 202 -2.25 6.39 19.85
C VAL A 202 -2.32 6.77 18.38
N LEU A 203 -1.30 6.37 17.62
CA LEU A 203 -1.35 6.31 16.17
C LEU A 203 -1.84 4.93 15.75
N SER A 204 -2.81 4.90 14.84
CA SER A 204 -3.44 3.67 14.38
C SER A 204 -3.23 3.43 12.89
N PRO A 205 -2.97 2.18 12.47
CA PRO A 205 -2.75 1.84 11.06
C PRO A 205 -3.86 2.37 10.15
N GLY A 206 -3.48 3.07 9.10
CA GLY A 206 -4.42 3.59 8.10
C GLY A 206 -5.07 4.93 8.44
N GLU A 207 -4.77 5.50 9.61
CA GLU A 207 -5.22 6.84 9.97
C GLU A 207 -4.25 7.93 9.48
N GLY A 208 -4.82 9.06 9.08
CA GLY A 208 -4.08 10.29 8.83
C GLY A 208 -4.19 11.27 9.99
N TYR A 209 -3.20 12.15 10.10
CA TYR A 209 -3.07 13.14 11.14
C TYR A 209 -2.56 14.47 10.60
N PHE A 210 -2.91 15.56 11.28
CA PHE A 210 -2.23 16.83 11.16
C PHE A 210 -1.25 16.97 12.31
N ILE A 211 0.03 17.14 12.00
CA ILE A 211 1.09 17.36 12.99
C ILE A 211 1.69 18.75 12.82
N LYS A 212 1.93 19.42 13.94
CA LYS A 212 2.60 20.71 13.99
C LYS A 212 3.96 20.54 14.67
N VAL A 213 4.99 21.09 14.01
CA VAL A 213 6.37 21.11 14.54
C VAL A 213 6.92 22.53 14.58
N SER A 214 7.78 22.83 15.56
CA SER A 214 8.36 24.17 15.78
C SER A 214 9.55 24.48 14.86
N SER A 215 10.16 23.45 14.28
CA SER A 215 11.29 23.51 13.35
C SER A 215 11.27 22.35 12.35
N ASP A 216 11.97 22.49 11.23
CA ASP A 216 12.19 21.39 10.28
C ASP A 216 12.85 20.20 11.01
N THR A 217 12.29 19.01 10.83
CA THR A 217 12.75 17.80 11.55
C THR A 217 12.46 16.53 10.76
N THR A 218 13.13 15.43 11.12
CA THR A 218 12.94 14.12 10.48
C THR A 218 12.77 13.05 11.55
N ILE A 219 11.82 12.16 11.33
CA ILE A 219 11.64 10.95 12.14
C ILE A 219 12.10 9.72 11.36
N ASN A 220 12.67 8.75 12.09
CA ASN A 220 13.04 7.43 11.59
C ASN A 220 12.53 6.38 12.60
N ARG A 221 11.64 5.49 12.16
CA ARG A 221 11.04 4.42 12.96
C ARG A 221 11.01 3.11 12.18
#